data_AF-A0A5J5ID86-F1
#
_entry.id   AF-A0A5J5ID86-F1
#
_cell.length_a   1.000
_cell.length_b   1.000
_cell.length_c   1.000
_cell.angle_alpha   90.00
_cell.angle_beta   90.00
_cell.angle_gamma   90.00
#
_symmetry.space_group_name_H-M   'P 1'
#
loop_
_entity.id
_entity.type
_entity.pdbx_description
1 polymer ?
#
loop_
_entity_poly.entity_id
_entity_poly.type
_entity_poly.pdbx_seq_one_letter_code
_entity_poly.pdbx_strand_id
1 'polypeptide(L)' 'MVAWFPEKQTQLAWSLDAAERAAGTATLTIPGENKGAVAETWIGFVSADGQIASNSVYTGRLEV' A
#
# COMPACT_ATOMS: atom_id res chain seq x y z
N MET A 1 2.00 -4.19 3.87
CA MET A 1 2.18 -2.80 3.38
C MET A 1 0.91 -2.36 2.66
N VAL A 2 0.57 -1.08 2.72
CA VAL A 2 -0.66 -0.50 2.15
C VAL A 2 -0.30 0.73 1.31
N ALA A 3 -0.92 0.87 0.14
CA ALA A 3 -0.89 2.05 -0.70
C ALA A 3 -2.32 2.56 -0.95
N TRP A 4 -2.54 3.85 -0.70
CA TRP A 4 -3.80 4.55 -0.98
C TRP A 4 -3.62 5.50 -2.14
N PHE A 5 -4.64 5.61 -3.00
CA PHE A 5 -4.66 6.53 -4.13
C PHE A 5 -5.71 7.63 -3.87
N PRO A 6 -5.32 8.80 -3.33
CA PRO A 6 -6.27 9.85 -2.92
C PRO A 6 -7.16 10.35 -4.06
N GLU A 7 -6.62 10.42 -5.27
CA GLU A 7 -7.33 10.86 -6.48
C GLU A 7 -8.46 9.91 -6.87
N LYS A 8 -8.39 8.66 -6.45
CA LYS A 8 -9.34 7.61 -6.81
C LYS A 8 -10.27 7.20 -5.67
N GLN A 9 -10.08 7.76 -4.48
CA GLN A 9 -10.92 7.72 -3.26
C GLN A 9 -11.50 6.36 -2.82
N THR A 10 -11.25 5.27 -3.52
CA THR A 10 -11.83 3.94 -3.31
C THR A 10 -10.83 2.82 -3.60
N GLN A 11 -9.64 3.14 -4.11
CA GLN A 11 -8.65 2.14 -4.50
C GLN A 11 -7.50 2.09 -3.51
N LEU A 12 -7.30 0.90 -2.96
CA LEU A 12 -6.21 0.55 -2.05
C LEU A 12 -5.53 -0.71 -2.57
N ALA A 13 -4.20 -0.71 -2.55
CA ALA A 13 -3.37 -1.88 -2.84
C ALA A 13 -2.67 -2.30 -1.54
N TRP A 14 -2.65 -3.59 -1.24
CA TRP A 14 -1.99 -4.09 -0.03
C TRP A 14 -1.36 -5.46 -0.27
N SER A 15 -0.32 -5.74 0.51
CA SER A 15 0.29 -7.07 0.60
C SER A 15 0.51 -7.42 2.06
N LEU A 16 0.16 -8.66 2.40
CA LEU A 16 0.41 -9.30 3.70
C LEU A 16 1.68 -10.17 3.67
N ASP A 17 2.36 -10.23 2.53
CA ASP A 17 3.60 -10.97 2.41
C ASP A 17 4.61 -10.36 3.39
N ALA A 18 5.14 -11.22 4.25
CA ALA A 18 6.14 -10.80 5.21
C ALA A 18 7.38 -10.36 4.42
N ALA A 19 7.80 -9.11 4.63
CA ALA A 19 9.10 -8.67 4.15
C ALA A 19 10.18 -9.57 4.77
N GLU A 20 11.10 -10.09 3.96
CA GLU A 20 12.26 -10.78 4.49
C GLU A 20 13.11 -9.77 5.27
N ARG A 21 13.20 -9.96 6.60
CA ARG A 21 13.95 -9.03 7.48
C ARG A 21 15.38 -8.79 7.01
N ALA A 22 16.01 -9.80 6.41
CA ALA A 22 17.37 -9.72 5.89
C ALA A 22 17.50 -8.83 4.64
N ALA A 23 16.44 -8.70 3.84
CA ALA A 23 16.44 -7.86 2.64
C ALA A 23 16.25 -6.37 2.97
N GLY A 24 15.60 -6.05 4.09
CA GLY A 24 15.33 -4.66 4.50
C GLY A 24 14.34 -3.93 3.60
N THR A 25 13.71 -4.63 2.65
CA THR A 25 12.80 -4.08 1.64
C THR A 25 11.56 -4.96 1.48
N ALA A 26 10.46 -4.35 1.08
CA ALA A 26 9.21 -5.04 0.73
C ALA A 26 8.70 -4.52 -0.62
N THR A 27 8.15 -5.40 -1.44
CA THR A 27 7.57 -5.03 -2.74
C THR A 27 6.05 -5.07 -2.66
N LEU A 28 5.39 -4.04 -3.19
CA LEU A 28 3.94 -4.04 -3.39
C LEU A 28 3.67 -3.83 -4.88
N THR A 29 3.00 -4.80 -5.49
CA THR A 29 2.56 -4.68 -6.88
C THR A 29 1.38 -3.72 -6.95
N ILE A 30 1.51 -2.66 -7.74
CA ILE A 30 0.43 -1.72 -7.99
C ILE A 30 -0.31 -2.11 -9.27
N PRO A 31 -1.66 -2.20 -9.24
CA PRO A 31 -2.46 -2.44 -10.45
C PRO A 31 -2.21 -1.37 -11.52
N GLY A 32 -2.11 -1.79 -12.79
CA GLY A 32 -1.68 -0.94 -13.91
C GLY A 32 -2.60 0.26 -14.19
N GLU A 33 -3.87 0.19 -13.78
CA GLU A 33 -4.81 1.31 -13.84
C GLU A 33 -4.36 2.50 -12.98
N ASN A 34 -3.48 2.30 -12.00
CA ASN A 34 -2.95 3.33 -11.11
C ASN A 34 -1.63 3.95 -11.58
N LYS A 35 -1.19 3.64 -12.80
CA LYS A 35 -0.03 4.29 -13.41
C LYS A 35 -0.27 5.79 -13.59
N GLY A 36 0.71 6.60 -13.22
CA GLY A 36 0.68 8.05 -13.18
C GLY A 36 0.00 8.63 -11.94
N ALA A 37 -0.52 7.80 -11.03
CA ALA A 37 -1.17 8.25 -9.83
C ALA A 37 -0.18 8.48 -8.69
N VAL A 38 -0.59 9.32 -7.73
CA VAL A 38 0.10 9.48 -6.47
C VAL A 38 -0.39 8.44 -5.47
N ALA A 39 0.52 7.62 -4.96
CA ALA A 39 0.29 6.72 -3.85
C ALA A 39 0.80 7.34 -2.54
N GLU A 40 -0.05 7.36 -1.53
CA GLU A 40 0.35 7.53 -0.14
C GLU A 40 0.55 6.13 0.47
N THR A 41 1.61 5.91 1.24
CA THR A 41 1.98 4.56 1.70
C THR A 41 2.06 4.45 3.21
N TRP A 42 1.65 3.28 3.75
CA TRP A 42 1.72 2.97 5.17
C TRP A 42 2.12 1.52 5.45
N ILE A 43 2.71 1.32 6.63
CA ILE A 43 2.71 0.02 7.33
C ILE A 43 1.51 0.02 8.27
N GLY A 44 0.63 -0.98 8.12
CA GLY A 44 -0.59 -1.09 8.89
C GLY A 44 -1.24 -2.47 8.74
N PHE A 45 -2.39 -2.62 9.39
CA PHE A 45 -3.19 -3.84 9.38
C PHE A 45 -4.30 -3.76 8.33
N VAL A 46 -4.69 -4.90 7.79
CA VAL A 46 -5.85 -5.04 6.91
C VAL A 46 -6.85 -5.97 7.57
N SER A 47 -8.15 -5.69 7.45
CA SER A 47 -9.22 -6.58 7.92
C SER A 47 -9.18 -7.93 7.20
N ALA A 48 -9.78 -8.95 7.80
CA ALA A 48 -9.78 -10.31 7.26
C ALA A 48 -10.42 -10.40 5.85
N ASP A 49 -11.34 -9.49 5.52
CA ASP A 49 -12.02 -9.38 4.23
C ASP A 49 -11.33 -8.45 3.23
N GLY A 50 -10.21 -7.83 3.61
CA GLY A 50 -9.44 -6.95 2.73
C GLY A 50 -10.05 -5.56 2.49
N GLN A 51 -11.21 -5.25 3.10
CA GLN A 51 -11.98 -4.03 2.80
C GLN A 51 -11.52 -2.81 3.60
N ILE A 52 -10.87 -3.04 4.75
CA ILE A 52 -10.46 -1.98 5.67
C ILE A 52 -8.96 -2.08 5.88
N ALA A 53 -8.25 -0.98 5.67
CA ALA A 53 -6.82 -0.87 5.94
C ALA A 53 -6.55 0.25 6.96
N SER A 54 -5.67 -0.02 7.93
CA SER A 54 -5.21 0.96 8.91
C SER A 54 -4.02 1.76 8.38
N ASN A 55 -3.98 3.04 8.71
CA ASN A 55 -2.92 3.99 8.39
C ASN A 55 -1.94 4.17 9.57
N SER A 56 -1.40 3.08 10.12
CA SER A 56 -0.66 3.09 11.39
C SER A 56 0.67 3.86 11.32
N VAL A 57 1.55 3.52 10.37
CA VAL A 57 2.85 4.19 10.19
C VAL A 57 2.96 4.67 8.75
N TYR A 58 3.05 5.98 8.56
CA TYR A 58 3.23 6.57 7.23
C TYR A 58 4.66 6.33 6.73
N THR A 59 4.79 5.79 5.52
CA THR A 59 6.07 5.46 4.88
C THR A 59 6.44 6.37 3.73
N GLY A 60 5.54 7.29 3.35
CA GLY A 60 5.83 8.33 2.36
C GLY A 60 4.89 8.33 1.16
N ARG A 61 5.19 9.23 0.23
CA ARG A 61 4.46 9.48 -1.01
C ARG A 61 5.28 9.01 -2.20
N LEU A 62 4.64 8.36 -3.17
CA LEU A 62 5.26 7.84 -4.38
C LEU A 62 4.43 8.21 -5.61
N GLU A 63 5.10 8.61 -6.70
CA GLU A 63 4.50 8.66 -8.04
C GLU A 63 4.70 7.29 -8.70
N VAL A 64 3.59 6.65 -9.10
CA VAL A 64 3.57 5.28 -9.63
C VAL A 64 3.57 5.25 -11.15
#